data_AF-A0A2D5UM01-F1
#
_entry.id   AF-A0A2D5UM01-F1
#
_cell.length_a   1.000
_cell.length_b   1.000
_cell.length_c   1.000
_cell.angle_alpha   90.00
_cell.angle_beta   90.00
_cell.angle_gamma   90.00
#
_symmetry.space_group_name_H-M   'P 1'
#
loop_
_entity.id
_entity.type
_entity.pdbx_description
1 polymer ?
#
loop_
_entity_poly.entity_id
_entity_poly.type
_entity_poly.pdbx_seq_one_letter_code
_entity_poly.pdbx_strand_id
1 'polypeptide(L)'
;MKKLIFPILIILFLTSCNPWKFLGEYDHNVDFSTYKTFGLLNWDRHNDSQVTPQTKEYILLSIKDELEKRGYTYQKNNADLQVSVYIIVNEATSYSLMLAIMPDTAVMEELQLV
;
A
#
# COMPACT_ATOMS: atom_id res chain seq x y z
N MET A 1 18.00 -30.20 27.80
CA MET A 1 16.98 -29.15 27.54
C MET A 1 17.52 -27.90 26.82
N LYS A 2 18.84 -27.65 26.70
CA LYS A 2 19.40 -26.47 25.98
C LYS A 2 19.37 -26.52 24.45
N LYS A 3 19.21 -27.70 23.83
CA LYS A 3 19.24 -27.87 22.36
C LYS A 3 17.96 -27.39 21.64
N LEU A 4 16.90 -27.06 22.38
CA LEU A 4 15.63 -26.56 21.84
C LEU A 4 15.54 -25.03 21.76
N ILE A 5 16.48 -24.30 22.37
CA ILE A 5 16.46 -22.83 22.38
C ILE A 5 16.73 -22.26 20.98
N PHE A 6 17.64 -22.89 20.23
CA PHE A 6 18.02 -22.45 18.89
C PHE A 6 16.88 -22.54 17.85
N PRO A 7 16.14 -23.66 17.71
CA PRO A 7 15.00 -23.71 16.78
C PRO A 7 13.85 -22.80 17.19
N ILE A 8 13.59 -22.63 18.50
CA ILE A 8 12.56 -21.70 18.99
C ILE A 8 12.88 -20.25 18.63
N LEU A 9 14.16 -19.87 18.70
CA LEU A 9 14.59 -18.53 18.34
C LEU A 9 14.38 -18.25 16.84
N ILE A 10 14.69 -19.22 15.97
CA ILE A 10 14.45 -19.12 14.51
C ILE A 10 12.96 -18.96 14.20
N ILE A 11 12.10 -19.74 14.86
CA ILE A 11 10.64 -19.65 14.65
C ILE A 11 10.12 -18.27 15.08
N LEU A 12 10.64 -17.71 16.17
CA LEU A 12 10.26 -16.37 16.63
C LEU A 12 10.64 -15.29 15.61
N PHE A 13 11.82 -15.38 14.99
CA PHE A 13 12.25 -14.43 13.94
C PHE A 13 11.39 -14.50 12.67
N LEU A 14 10.82 -15.66 12.34
CA LEU A 14 9.97 -15.82 11.15
C LEU A 14 8.58 -15.17 11.28
N THR A 15 8.11 -14.91 12.51
CA THR A 15 6.78 -14.31 12.75
C THR A 15 6.74 -12.78 12.61
N SER A 16 7.89 -12.11 12.48
CA SER A 16 7.95 -10.64 12.41
C SER A 16 7.57 -10.05 11.04
N CYS A 17 7.30 -10.88 10.03
CA CYS A 17 6.91 -10.38 8.72
C CYS A 17 5.44 -9.94 8.77
N ASN A 18 5.18 -8.63 8.91
CA ASN A 18 3.85 -8.08 8.72
C ASN A 18 3.61 -7.88 7.21
N PRO A 19 2.72 -8.66 6.58
CA PRO A 19 2.43 -8.49 5.17
C PRO A 19 1.72 -7.16 4.94
N TRP A 20 2.14 -6.44 3.91
CA TRP A 20 1.43 -5.25 3.46
C TRP A 20 0.06 -5.68 2.93
N LYS A 21 -1.01 -5.03 3.39
CA LYS A 21 -2.35 -5.29 2.89
C LYS A 21 -2.52 -4.60 1.54
N PHE A 22 -2.87 -5.36 0.51
CA PHE A 22 -3.22 -4.83 -0.81
C PHE A 22 -4.55 -5.44 -1.26
N LEU A 23 -5.36 -4.64 -1.95
CA LEU A 23 -6.57 -5.07 -2.64
C LEU A 23 -6.49 -4.55 -4.07
N GLY A 24 -6.78 -5.39 -5.04
CA GLY A 24 -6.81 -5.03 -6.45
C GLY A 24 -7.99 -5.71 -7.11
N GLU A 25 -8.88 -4.91 -7.69
CA GLU A 25 -10.03 -5.37 -8.43
C GLU A 25 -9.88 -4.93 -9.89
N TYR A 26 -10.38 -5.75 -10.81
CA TYR A 26 -10.38 -5.45 -12.24
C TYR A 26 -11.63 -6.05 -12.90
N ASP A 27 -11.98 -5.54 -14.08
CA ASP A 27 -13.08 -6.08 -14.86
C ASP A 27 -12.62 -7.32 -15.65
N HIS A 28 -13.18 -8.49 -15.31
CA HIS A 28 -12.88 -9.75 -15.98
C HIS A 28 -13.42 -9.86 -17.41
N ASN A 29 -14.33 -8.96 -17.82
CA ASN A 29 -14.89 -8.95 -19.16
C ASN A 29 -14.04 -8.18 -20.18
N VAL A 30 -13.02 -7.45 -19.71
CA VAL A 30 -12.15 -6.63 -20.55
C VAL A 30 -10.86 -7.39 -20.87
N ASP A 31 -10.55 -7.53 -22.16
CA ASP A 31 -9.28 -8.10 -22.60
C ASP A 31 -8.18 -7.03 -22.60
N PHE A 32 -7.44 -6.97 -21.49
CA PHE A 32 -6.33 -6.04 -21.32
C PHE A 32 -5.15 -6.29 -22.26
N SER A 33 -5.07 -7.47 -22.91
CA SER A 33 -4.00 -7.76 -23.87
C SER A 33 -4.08 -6.92 -25.14
N THR A 34 -5.26 -6.35 -25.42
CA THR A 34 -5.51 -5.47 -26.57
C THR A 34 -4.86 -4.10 -26.43
N TYR A 35 -4.62 -3.63 -25.21
CA TYR A 35 -3.99 -2.34 -24.94
C TYR A 35 -2.48 -2.48 -24.89
N LYS A 36 -1.75 -1.56 -25.54
CA LYS A 36 -0.27 -1.63 -25.63
C LYS A 36 0.42 -0.46 -24.96
N THR A 37 -0.26 0.68 -24.90
CA THR A 37 0.31 1.92 -24.40
C THR A 37 -0.36 2.36 -23.12
N PHE A 38 0.40 2.95 -22.22
CA PHE A 38 -0.13 3.53 -20.99
C PHE A 38 0.39 4.95 -20.78
N GLY A 39 -0.47 5.80 -20.24
CA GLY A 39 -0.16 7.16 -19.80
C GLY A 39 -0.38 7.30 -18.30
N LEU A 40 0.34 8.24 -17.71
CA LEU A 40 0.11 8.69 -16.34
C LEU A 40 -0.73 9.96 -16.39
N LEU A 41 -1.86 9.95 -15.69
CA LEU A 41 -2.70 11.14 -15.56
C LEU A 41 -2.00 12.21 -14.72
N ASN A 42 -2.49 13.44 -14.87
CA ASN A 42 -1.98 14.55 -14.08
C ASN A 42 -2.13 14.25 -12.60
N TRP A 43 -1.05 14.50 -11.86
CA TRP A 43 -1.04 14.36 -10.42
C TRP A 43 -2.12 15.23 -9.77
N ASP A 44 -2.93 14.61 -8.90
CA ASP A 44 -3.96 15.32 -8.17
C ASP A 44 -3.33 16.26 -7.12
N ARG A 45 -3.76 17.52 -7.11
CA ARG A 45 -3.27 18.53 -6.15
C ARG A 45 -3.61 18.18 -4.70
N HIS A 46 -4.64 17.37 -4.46
CA HIS A 46 -4.96 16.86 -3.14
C HIS A 46 -3.77 16.11 -2.52
N ASN A 47 -3.08 15.31 -3.34
CA ASN A 47 -1.95 14.51 -2.89
C ASN A 47 -0.75 15.39 -2.47
N ASP A 48 -0.63 16.62 -2.99
CA ASP A 48 0.48 17.53 -2.63
C ASP A 48 0.44 17.94 -1.15
N SER A 49 -0.72 17.84 -0.48
CA SER A 49 -0.84 18.11 0.96
C SER A 49 -0.24 17.01 1.83
N GLN A 50 -0.12 15.79 1.30
CA GLN A 50 0.29 14.60 2.04
C GLN A 50 1.65 14.04 1.58
N VAL A 51 2.06 14.37 0.36
CA VAL A 51 3.18 13.70 -0.32
C VAL A 51 4.21 14.72 -0.78
N THR A 52 5.46 14.48 -0.40
CA THR A 52 6.58 15.33 -0.84
C THR A 52 6.84 15.17 -2.34
N PRO A 53 7.43 16.19 -3.03
CA PRO A 53 7.75 16.10 -4.45
C PRO A 53 8.64 14.90 -4.82
N GLN A 54 9.57 14.53 -3.95
CA GLN A 54 10.47 13.39 -4.13
C GLN A 54 9.71 12.07 -4.03
N THR A 55 8.81 11.95 -3.04
CA THR A 55 7.95 10.76 -2.90
C THR A 55 7.02 10.60 -4.10
N LYS A 56 6.45 11.71 -4.59
CA LYS A 56 5.66 11.73 -5.82
C LYS A 56 6.45 11.17 -7.00
N GLU A 57 7.70 11.61 -7.19
CA GLU A 57 8.57 11.08 -8.25
C GLU A 57 8.78 9.57 -8.09
N TYR A 58 9.09 9.09 -6.88
CA TYR A 58 9.26 7.65 -6.63
C TYR A 58 8.01 6.82 -6.92
N ILE A 59 6.83 7.32 -6.56
CA ILE A 59 5.55 6.63 -6.83
C ILE A 59 5.32 6.53 -8.34
N LEU A 60 5.46 7.64 -9.07
CA LEU A 60 5.25 7.66 -10.51
C LEU A 60 6.26 6.79 -11.26
N LEU A 61 7.54 6.81 -10.85
CA LEU A 61 8.57 5.92 -11.39
C LEU A 61 8.27 4.45 -11.11
N SER A 62 7.85 4.12 -9.89
CA SER A 62 7.52 2.73 -9.51
C SER A 62 6.37 2.16 -10.35
N ILE A 63 5.34 2.97 -10.60
CA ILE A 63 4.21 2.59 -11.45
C ILE A 63 4.67 2.39 -12.89
N LYS A 64 5.48 3.32 -13.40
CA LYS A 64 6.02 3.25 -14.75
C LYS A 64 6.85 1.97 -14.95
N ASP A 65 7.80 1.73 -14.06
CA ASP A 65 8.69 0.57 -14.11
C ASP A 65 7.91 -0.75 -14.05
N GLU A 66 6.87 -0.83 -13.22
CA GLU A 66 6.04 -2.02 -13.09
C GLU A 66 5.21 -2.30 -14.35
N LEU A 67 4.65 -1.27 -14.98
CA LEU A 67 3.90 -1.42 -16.23
C LEU A 67 4.82 -1.73 -17.43
N GLU A 68 6.01 -1.13 -17.49
CA GLU A 68 7.01 -1.46 -18.50
C GLU A 68 7.52 -2.90 -18.34
N LYS A 69 7.74 -3.38 -17.11
CA LYS A 69 8.08 -4.80 -16.84
C LYS A 69 6.98 -5.77 -17.28
N ARG A 70 5.72 -5.33 -17.26
CA ARG A 70 4.57 -6.11 -17.75
C ARG A 70 4.38 -6.03 -19.27
N GLY A 71 5.22 -5.27 -19.98
CA GLY A 71 5.24 -5.20 -21.45
C GLY A 71 4.41 -4.06 -22.05
N TYR A 72 3.91 -3.13 -21.24
CA TYR A 72 3.27 -1.91 -21.74
C TYR A 72 4.30 -0.84 -22.09
N THR A 73 4.01 0.01 -23.08
CA THR A 73 4.89 1.12 -23.48
C THR A 73 4.37 2.44 -22.94
N TYR A 74 5.23 3.23 -22.29
CA TYR A 74 4.85 4.55 -21.80
C TYR A 74 4.61 5.53 -22.96
N GLN A 75 3.45 6.18 -22.97
CA GLN A 75 3.08 7.19 -23.95
C GLN A 75 2.42 8.39 -23.25
N LYS A 76 2.98 9.59 -23.46
CA LYS A 76 2.52 10.82 -22.76
C LYS A 76 1.11 11.26 -23.17
N ASN A 77 0.76 11.14 -24.45
CA ASN A 77 -0.50 11.64 -25.01
C ASN A 77 -1.18 10.54 -25.82
N ASN A 78 -2.51 10.42 -25.75
CA ASN A 78 -3.30 9.43 -26.50
C ASN A 78 -2.87 7.97 -26.25
N ALA A 79 -2.58 7.63 -24.99
CA ALA A 79 -2.35 6.25 -24.60
C ALA A 79 -3.68 5.48 -24.48
N ASP A 80 -3.62 4.17 -24.68
CA ASP A 80 -4.79 3.29 -24.58
C ASP A 80 -5.30 3.17 -23.13
N LEU A 81 -4.35 3.09 -22.18
CA LEU A 81 -4.61 3.03 -20.75
C LEU A 81 -4.15 4.32 -20.07
N GLN A 82 -4.92 4.76 -19.07
CA GLN A 82 -4.60 5.94 -18.26
C GLN A 82 -4.59 5.57 -16.78
N VAL A 83 -3.49 5.86 -16.11
CA VAL A 83 -3.31 5.52 -14.69
C VAL A 83 -3.40 6.78 -13.85
N SER A 84 -4.37 6.81 -12.93
CA SER A 84 -4.50 7.86 -11.91
C SER A 84 -3.99 7.34 -10.57
N VAL A 85 -3.43 8.24 -9.76
CA VAL A 85 -2.96 7.94 -8.41
C VAL A 85 -3.65 8.89 -7.44
N TYR A 86 -4.31 8.31 -6.44
CA TYR A 86 -4.94 9.06 -5.36
C TYR A 86 -4.47 8.50 -4.02
N ILE A 87 -4.07 9.39 -3.12
CA ILE A 87 -3.42 9.02 -1.86
C ILE A 87 -4.21 9.65 -0.72
N ILE A 88 -4.63 8.80 0.21
CA ILE A 88 -5.26 9.19 1.46
C ILE A 88 -4.29 8.82 2.58
N VAL A 89 -3.88 9.81 3.37
CA VAL A 89 -3.10 9.58 4.58
C VAL A 89 -4.02 9.79 5.76
N ASN A 90 -4.29 8.71 6.48
CA ASN A 90 -4.97 8.79 7.77
C ASN A 90 -3.89 9.01 8.84
N GLU A 91 -3.95 10.15 9.53
CA GLU A 91 -3.20 10.32 10.77
C GLU A 91 -3.81 9.43 11.85
N ALA A 92 -3.34 8.18 11.96
CA ALA A 92 -3.57 7.43 13.19
C ALA A 92 -2.82 8.17 14.30
N THR A 93 -3.53 8.95 15.12
CA THR A 93 -2.97 9.57 16.32
C THR A 93 -2.61 8.46 17.31
N SER A 94 -1.46 7.81 17.10
CA SER A 94 -0.97 6.75 17.96
C SER A 94 -0.29 7.36 19.18
N TYR A 95 -1.05 8.07 20.01
CA TYR A 95 -0.73 8.19 21.44
C TYR A 95 -1.34 6.99 22.18
N SER A 96 -1.03 5.78 21.73
CA SER A 96 -1.38 4.57 22.46
C SER A 96 -0.22 3.60 22.36
N LEU A 97 0.81 3.86 23.18
CA LEU A 97 1.70 2.88 23.82
C LEU A 97 2.78 3.62 24.64
N MET A 98 2.35 4.46 25.58
CA MET A 98 3.17 4.80 26.76
C MET A 98 2.35 5.01 28.04
N LEU A 99 1.02 5.11 27.98
CA LEU A 99 0.18 5.35 29.17
C LEU A 99 -0.76 4.20 29.57
N ALA A 100 -0.66 3.02 28.98
CA ALA A 100 -1.51 1.88 29.34
C ALA A 100 -1.02 1.10 30.59
N ILE A 101 -0.36 1.76 31.54
CA ILE A 101 -0.20 1.29 32.93
C ILE A 101 -1.06 2.18 33.83
N MET A 102 -2.36 2.20 33.59
CA MET A 102 -3.35 2.64 34.58
C MET A 102 -4.55 1.71 34.44
N PRO A 103 -4.75 0.76 35.38
CA PRO A 103 -5.95 -0.05 35.43
C PRO A 103 -6.98 0.73 36.25
N ASP A 104 -8.12 1.11 35.68
CA ASP A 104 -9.40 0.72 36.26
C ASP A 104 -10.61 1.13 35.41
N THR A 105 -11.61 0.26 35.46
CA THR A 105 -13.04 0.46 35.18
C THR A 105 -13.53 0.76 33.75
N ALA A 106 -14.23 -0.26 33.21
CA ALA A 106 -15.48 -0.19 32.42
C ALA A 106 -15.40 0.52 31.04
N VAL A 107 -15.82 -0.02 29.90
CA VAL A 107 -16.94 -0.91 29.56
C VAL A 107 -16.57 -1.63 28.26
N MET A 108 -16.88 -2.92 28.20
CA MET A 108 -16.97 -3.72 26.98
C MET A 108 -18.20 -3.30 26.18
N GLU A 109 -18.09 -2.84 24.92
CA GLU A 109 -19.11 -3.16 23.89
C GLU A 109 -18.64 -2.81 22.46
N GLU A 110 -18.77 -3.81 21.58
CA GLU A 110 -18.94 -3.84 20.10
C GLU A 110 -18.07 -2.94 19.17
N LEU A 111 -17.27 -3.46 18.22
CA LEU A 111 -17.56 -4.31 17.05
C LEU A 111 -18.53 -3.63 16.06
N GLN A 112 -18.01 -3.17 14.93
CA GLN A 112 -18.56 -3.19 13.55
C GLN A 112 -17.55 -2.41 12.69
N LEU A 113 -16.80 -3.03 11.78
CA LEU A 113 -17.24 -3.59 10.49
C LEU A 113 -17.95 -2.56 9.62
N VAL A 114 -17.14 -1.78 8.89
CA VAL A 114 -17.32 -1.43 7.48
C VAL A 114 -15.93 -1.55 6.83
#